data_AF-A0A3D1VQA6-F1
#
_entry.id   AF-A0A3D1VQA6-F1
#
_cell.length_a   1.000
_cell.length_b   1.000
_cell.length_c   1.000
_cell.angle_alpha   90.00
_cell.angle_beta   90.00
_cell.angle_gamma   90.00
#
_symmetry.space_group_name_H-M   'P 1'
#
loop_
_entity.id
_entity.type
_entity.pdbx_description
1 polymer ?
#
loop_
_entity_poly.entity_id
_entity_poly.type
_entity_poly.pdbx_seq_one_letter_code
_entity_poly.pdbx_strand_id
1 'polypeptide(L)'
;MSSKNATSPPRILIDQLEKAIKAFDSKKYEEAQSLLDILSLSSKELGDTAIQSVAQKYLSILKRKRMLAQPRPDDPMMDIQIELNRKNCDQALSLIAAQVENPQNKAKLHYLKSLAYAQKGDAEQCSSALKSAIGLDKNLAFLWRLEPDAQEMRKNQIFAFAEED
;
A
#
# COMPACT_ATOMS: atom_id res chain seq x y z
N MET A 1 5.87 -33.21 39.13
CA MET A 1 6.65 -32.37 38.19
C MET A 1 7.43 -33.30 37.28
N SER A 2 6.90 -33.63 36.09
CA SER A 2 7.63 -34.47 35.14
C SER A 2 8.32 -33.58 34.12
N SER A 3 9.65 -33.54 34.21
CA SER A 3 10.52 -32.96 33.20
C SER A 3 10.20 -33.57 31.84
N LYS A 4 9.64 -32.76 30.92
CA LYS A 4 9.48 -33.18 29.52
C LYS A 4 10.89 -33.25 28.92
N ASN A 5 11.40 -34.46 28.77
CA ASN A 5 12.60 -34.74 27.98
C ASN A 5 12.45 -34.04 26.63
N ALA A 6 13.31 -33.05 26.35
CA ALA A 6 13.46 -32.50 25.02
C ALA A 6 14.16 -33.59 24.18
N THR A 7 13.37 -34.49 23.61
CA THR A 7 13.84 -35.40 22.56
C THR A 7 14.34 -34.55 21.41
N SER A 8 15.63 -34.69 21.08
CA SER A 8 16.21 -34.02 19.93
C SER A 8 15.37 -34.31 18.67
N PRO A 9 15.18 -33.32 17.78
CA PRO A 9 14.43 -33.52 16.56
C PRO A 9 14.96 -34.73 15.77
N PRO A 10 14.08 -35.53 15.16
CA PRO A 10 14.49 -36.59 14.24
C PRO A 10 15.47 -36.06 13.19
N ARG A 11 16.56 -36.79 12.95
CA ARG A 11 17.62 -36.39 11.99
C ARG A 11 17.05 -36.03 10.61
N ILE A 12 16.02 -36.75 10.17
CA ILE A 12 15.34 -36.47 8.90
C ILE A 12 14.73 -35.06 8.84
N LEU A 13 14.17 -34.55 9.95
CA LEU A 13 13.62 -33.21 10.03
C LEU A 13 14.73 -32.14 10.03
N ILE A 14 15.86 -32.45 10.65
CA ILE A 14 17.05 -31.58 10.64
C ILE A 14 17.58 -31.47 9.20
N ASP A 15 17.77 -32.61 8.52
CA ASP A 15 18.26 -32.64 7.13
C ASP A 15 17.31 -31.91 6.17
N GLN A 16 15.99 -32.04 6.37
CA GLN A 16 14.98 -31.29 5.61
C GLN A 16 15.04 -29.79 5.90
N LEU A 17 15.20 -29.39 7.17
CA LEU A 17 15.34 -27.99 7.56
C LEU A 17 16.61 -27.36 7.00
N GLU A 18 17.75 -28.05 7.04
CA GLU A 18 19.01 -27.57 6.46
C GLU A 18 18.90 -27.32 4.96
N LYS A 19 18.26 -28.24 4.23
CA LYS A 19 17.98 -28.06 2.79
C LYS A 19 17.10 -26.85 2.52
N ALA A 20 16.03 -26.68 3.31
CA ALA A 20 15.12 -25.54 3.19
C ALA A 20 15.83 -24.20 3.45
N ILE A 21 16.66 -24.13 4.50
CA ILE A 21 17.44 -22.93 4.84
C ILE A 21 18.45 -22.63 3.72
N LYS A 22 19.16 -23.64 3.21
CA LYS A 22 20.12 -23.46 2.12
C LYS A 22 19.46 -22.89 0.85
N ALA A 23 18.28 -23.37 0.49
CA ALA A 23 17.51 -22.84 -0.63
C ALA A 23 17.06 -21.39 -0.37
N PHE A 24 16.62 -21.09 0.86
CA PHE A 24 16.23 -19.75 1.29
C PHE A 24 17.39 -18.75 1.20
N ASP A 25 18.56 -19.09 1.74
CA ASP A 25 19.77 -18.26 1.72
C ASP A 25 20.31 -18.05 0.30
N SER A 26 20.13 -19.06 -0.56
CA SER A 26 20.44 -18.98 -1.99
C SER A 26 19.42 -18.16 -2.81
N LYS A 27 18.44 -17.53 -2.16
CA LYS A 27 17.34 -16.75 -2.77
C LYS A 27 16.45 -17.55 -3.73
N LYS A 28 16.49 -18.88 -3.67
CA LYS A 28 15.63 -19.77 -4.47
C LYS A 28 14.29 -19.93 -3.75
N TYR A 29 13.51 -18.86 -3.72
CA TYR A 29 12.35 -18.76 -2.83
C TYR A 29 11.21 -19.75 -3.14
N GLU A 30 11.02 -20.13 -4.40
CA GLU A 30 10.04 -21.16 -4.78
C GLU A 30 10.46 -22.55 -4.28
N GLU A 31 11.72 -22.92 -4.52
CA GLU A 31 12.30 -24.17 -4.02
C GLU A 31 12.26 -24.23 -2.48
N ALA A 32 12.65 -23.13 -1.81
CA ALA A 32 12.58 -23.01 -0.37
C ALA A 32 11.14 -23.17 0.16
N GLN A 33 10.15 -22.60 -0.53
CA GLN A 33 8.75 -22.73 -0.14
C GLN A 33 8.29 -24.19 -0.20
N SER A 34 8.56 -24.90 -1.30
CA SER A 34 8.20 -26.31 -1.43
C SER A 34 8.85 -27.18 -0.35
N LEU A 35 10.14 -26.96 -0.05
CA LEU A 35 10.86 -27.69 0.99
C LEU A 35 10.27 -27.43 2.40
N LEU A 36 9.89 -26.18 2.69
CA LEU A 36 9.27 -25.81 3.96
C LEU A 36 7.85 -26.35 4.12
N ASP A 37 7.07 -26.42 3.04
CA ASP A 37 5.73 -27.03 3.05
C ASP A 37 5.82 -28.53 3.36
N ILE A 38 6.78 -29.23 2.75
CA ILE A 38 7.08 -30.64 3.06
C ILE A 38 7.52 -30.79 4.52
N LEU A 39 8.46 -29.97 4.99
CA LEU A 39 8.93 -30.00 6.38
C LEU A 39 7.79 -29.75 7.39
N SER A 40 6.87 -28.84 7.07
CA SER A 40 5.69 -28.54 7.90
C SER A 40 4.76 -29.75 8.02
N LEU A 41 4.59 -30.52 6.94
CA LEU A 41 3.82 -31.78 6.95
C LEU A 41 4.55 -32.87 7.74
N SER A 42 5.83 -33.13 7.44
CA SER A 42 6.62 -34.17 8.11
C SER A 42 6.77 -33.92 9.62
N SER A 43 6.98 -32.67 10.03
CA SER A 43 7.06 -32.31 11.45
C SER A 43 5.72 -32.46 12.18
N LYS A 44 4.60 -32.18 11.51
CA LYS A 44 3.25 -32.43 12.05
C LYS A 44 2.98 -33.93 12.23
N GLU A 45 3.36 -34.76 11.26
CA GLU A 45 3.21 -36.22 11.34
C GLU A 45 4.05 -36.84 12.46
N LEU A 46 5.27 -36.34 12.67
CA LEU A 46 6.18 -36.81 13.71
C LEU A 46 5.94 -36.14 15.09
N GLY A 47 4.99 -35.21 15.19
CA GLY A 47 4.69 -34.49 16.43
C GLY A 47 5.76 -33.50 16.89
N ASP A 48 6.70 -33.13 16.02
CA ASP A 48 7.78 -32.18 16.35
C ASP A 48 7.30 -30.73 16.20
N THR A 49 6.71 -30.22 17.28
CA THR A 49 6.18 -28.84 17.34
C THR A 49 7.27 -27.76 17.20
N ALA A 50 8.52 -28.07 17.56
CA ALA A 50 9.62 -27.11 17.51
C ALA A 50 10.03 -26.86 16.05
N ILE A 51 10.28 -27.92 15.29
CA ILE A 51 10.58 -27.84 13.86
C ILE A 51 9.39 -27.28 13.09
N GLN A 52 8.16 -27.68 13.43
CA GLN A 52 6.95 -27.15 12.81
C GLN A 52 6.86 -25.62 12.97
N SER A 53 7.14 -25.10 14.17
CA SER A 53 7.17 -23.66 14.43
C SER A 53 8.25 -22.94 13.60
N VAL A 54 9.43 -23.55 13.44
CA VAL A 54 10.49 -23.00 12.60
C VAL A 54 10.06 -22.94 11.14
N ALA A 55 9.50 -24.02 10.59
CA ALA A 55 9.01 -24.06 9.21
C ALA A 55 7.98 -22.95 8.94
N GLN A 56 7.01 -22.76 9.85
CA GLN A 56 5.99 -21.71 9.75
C GLN A 56 6.57 -20.28 9.77
N LYS A 57 7.64 -20.04 10.55
CA LYS A 57 8.33 -18.74 10.57
C LYS A 57 8.94 -18.43 9.21
N TYR A 58 9.66 -19.38 8.62
CA TYR A 58 10.25 -19.19 7.29
C TYR A 58 9.19 -19.00 6.21
N LEU A 59 8.10 -19.78 6.23
CA LEU A 59 6.97 -19.61 5.31
C LEU A 59 6.34 -18.22 5.43
N SER A 60 6.19 -17.70 6.64
CA SER A 60 5.68 -16.35 6.89
C SER A 60 6.60 -15.27 6.32
N ILE A 61 7.92 -15.45 6.42
CA ILE A 61 8.92 -14.55 5.83
C ILE A 61 8.84 -14.58 4.30
N LEU A 62 8.76 -15.76 3.69
CA LEU A 62 8.59 -15.92 2.24
C LEU A 62 7.30 -15.27 1.74
N LYS A 63 6.18 -15.49 2.43
CA LYS A 63 4.90 -14.86 2.12
C LYS A 63 5.03 -13.33 2.13
N ARG A 64 5.66 -12.76 3.16
CA ARG A 64 5.88 -11.32 3.26
C ARG A 64 6.77 -10.80 2.13
N LYS A 65 7.88 -11.48 1.83
CA LYS A 65 8.76 -11.12 0.71
C LYS A 65 8.01 -11.12 -0.62
N ARG A 66 7.18 -12.13 -0.87
CA ARG A 66 6.35 -12.20 -2.08
C ARG A 66 5.35 -11.06 -2.16
N MET A 67 4.66 -10.74 -1.06
CA MET A 67 3.73 -9.61 -1.02
C MET A 67 4.43 -8.27 -1.30
N LEU A 68 5.63 -8.06 -0.76
CA LEU A 68 6.42 -6.85 -1.01
C LEU A 68 7.03 -6.80 -2.41
N ALA A 69 7.28 -7.96 -3.03
CA ALA A 69 7.83 -8.05 -4.38
C ALA A 69 6.76 -7.97 -5.48
N GLN A 70 5.48 -8.18 -5.13
CA GLN A 70 4.41 -7.98 -6.11
C GLN A 70 4.34 -6.50 -6.50
N PRO A 71 4.30 -6.19 -7.81
CA PRO A 71 4.07 -4.83 -8.24
C PRO A 71 2.75 -4.35 -7.65
N ARG A 72 2.75 -3.11 -7.14
CA ARG A 72 1.51 -2.47 -6.70
C ARG A 72 0.52 -2.53 -7.86
N PRO A 73 -0.75 -2.92 -7.62
CA PRO A 73 -1.79 -2.81 -8.64
C PRO A 73 -1.81 -1.40 -9.23
N ASP A 74 -2.06 -1.30 -10.52
CA ASP A 74 -2.22 0.00 -11.17
C ASP A 74 -3.46 0.70 -10.60
N ASP A 75 -3.24 1.81 -9.91
CA ASP A 75 -4.27 2.64 -9.30
C ASP A 75 -3.87 4.11 -9.53
N PRO A 76 -4.36 4.72 -10.61
CA PRO A 76 -4.05 6.10 -10.98
C PRO A 76 -4.42 7.11 -9.89
N MET A 77 -5.48 6.86 -9.12
CA MET A 77 -5.90 7.77 -8.05
C MET A 77 -4.90 7.75 -6.89
N MET A 78 -4.39 6.57 -6.57
CA MET A 78 -3.33 6.42 -5.57
C MET A 78 -2.01 7.04 -6.05
N ASP A 79 -1.65 6.91 -7.33
CA ASP A 79 -0.44 7.54 -7.88
C ASP A 79 -0.49 9.06 -7.82
N ILE A 80 -1.62 9.67 -8.19
CA ILE A 80 -1.83 11.11 -8.07
C ILE A 80 -1.66 11.55 -6.60
N GLN A 81 -2.27 10.82 -5.66
CA GLN A 81 -2.16 11.14 -4.23
C GLN A 81 -0.72 11.03 -3.70
N ILE A 82 0.05 10.02 -4.16
CA ILE A 82 1.46 9.87 -3.80
C ILE A 82 2.26 11.10 -4.23
N GLU A 83 2.05 11.58 -5.46
CA GLU A 83 2.76 12.75 -5.97
C GLU A 83 2.33 14.05 -5.27
N LEU A 84 1.05 14.21 -4.93
CA LEU A 84 0.57 15.31 -4.08
C LEU A 84 1.21 15.28 -2.68
N ASN A 85 1.32 14.11 -2.06
CA ASN A 85 1.96 13.97 -0.75
C ASN A 85 3.46 14.33 -0.81
N ARG A 86 4.10 14.12 -1.96
CA ARG A 86 5.49 14.51 -2.24
C ARG A 86 5.65 15.97 -2.65
N LYS A 87 4.54 16.72 -2.78
CA LYS A 87 4.50 18.09 -3.35
C LYS A 87 4.99 18.18 -4.80
N ASN A 88 4.99 17.05 -5.52
CA ASN A 88 5.34 16.96 -6.94
C ASN A 88 4.14 17.36 -7.81
N CYS A 89 3.75 18.63 -7.72
CA CYS A 89 2.49 19.12 -8.29
C CYS A 89 2.40 18.93 -9.81
N ASP A 90 3.50 19.14 -10.54
CA ASP A 90 3.52 19.00 -12.00
C ASP A 90 3.29 17.54 -12.45
N GLN A 91 3.89 16.59 -11.73
CA GLN A 91 3.67 15.17 -11.99
C GLN A 91 2.23 14.76 -11.65
N ALA A 92 1.68 15.23 -10.53
CA ALA A 92 0.29 14.99 -10.17
C ALA A 92 -0.67 15.53 -11.25
N LEU A 93 -0.43 16.74 -11.75
CA LEU A 93 -1.21 17.34 -12.84
C LEU A 93 -1.11 16.54 -14.15
N SER A 94 0.09 16.04 -14.50
CA SER A 94 0.28 15.19 -15.66
C SER A 94 -0.51 13.88 -15.55
N LEU A 95 -0.49 13.24 -14.37
CA LEU A 95 -1.25 12.01 -14.13
C LEU A 95 -2.77 12.26 -14.18
N ILE A 96 -3.24 13.39 -13.63
CA ILE A 96 -4.65 13.80 -13.72
C ILE A 96 -5.07 14.00 -15.18
N ALA A 97 -4.23 14.65 -16.00
CA ALA A 97 -4.54 14.87 -17.42
C ALA A 97 -4.67 13.55 -18.19
N ALA A 98 -3.87 12.53 -17.83
CA ALA A 98 -3.98 11.20 -18.42
C ALA A 98 -5.27 10.45 -18.03
N GLN A 99 -6.00 10.91 -17.00
CA GLN A 99 -7.24 10.31 -16.52
C GLN A 99 -8.50 11.09 -16.92
N VAL A 100 -8.38 12.10 -17.80
CA VAL A 100 -9.48 13.01 -18.15
C VAL A 100 -10.74 12.31 -18.69
N GLU A 101 -10.57 11.19 -19.37
CA GLU A 101 -11.65 10.38 -19.95
C GLU A 101 -12.28 9.39 -18.96
N ASN A 102 -11.92 9.42 -17.67
CA ASN A 102 -12.49 8.53 -16.65
C ASN A 102 -13.72 9.18 -15.98
N PRO A 103 -14.97 8.85 -16.42
CA PRO A 103 -16.16 9.50 -15.89
C PRO A 103 -16.42 9.14 -14.43
N GLN A 104 -16.02 7.94 -13.99
CA GLN A 104 -16.30 7.45 -12.64
C GLN A 104 -15.55 8.26 -11.58
N ASN A 105 -14.38 8.79 -11.91
CA ASN A 105 -13.53 9.54 -11.00
C ASN A 105 -13.51 11.04 -11.28
N LYS A 106 -14.34 11.55 -12.19
CA LYS A 106 -14.25 12.93 -12.69
C LYS A 106 -14.27 13.99 -11.58
N ALA A 107 -15.20 13.89 -10.63
CA ALA A 107 -15.30 14.81 -9.50
C ALA A 107 -14.01 14.81 -8.64
N LYS A 108 -13.52 13.61 -8.32
CA LYS A 108 -12.32 13.41 -7.50
C LYS A 108 -11.06 13.87 -8.24
N LEU A 109 -10.96 13.67 -9.55
CA LEU A 109 -9.85 14.16 -10.37
C LEU A 109 -9.79 15.69 -10.37
N HIS A 110 -10.93 16.37 -10.49
CA HIS A 110 -11.00 17.83 -10.35
C HIS A 110 -10.59 18.30 -8.95
N TYR A 111 -10.96 17.55 -7.91
CA TYR A 111 -10.55 17.87 -6.53
C TYR A 111 -9.04 17.71 -6.34
N LEU A 112 -8.45 16.58 -6.77
CA LEU A 112 -6.99 16.41 -6.69
C LEU A 112 -6.25 17.45 -7.53
N LYS A 113 -6.83 17.90 -8.66
CA LYS A 113 -6.30 19.01 -9.46
C LYS A 113 -6.31 20.33 -8.68
N SER A 114 -7.36 20.62 -7.93
CA SER A 114 -7.40 21.83 -7.10
C SER A 114 -6.34 21.78 -6.00
N LEU A 115 -6.10 20.61 -5.39
CA LEU A 115 -5.03 20.44 -4.40
C LEU A 115 -3.64 20.65 -5.01
N ALA A 116 -3.38 20.13 -6.21
CA ALA A 116 -2.12 20.38 -6.90
C ALA A 116 -1.87 21.88 -7.12
N TYR A 117 -2.89 22.63 -7.56
CA TYR A 117 -2.76 24.08 -7.72
C TYR A 117 -2.66 24.84 -6.38
N ALA A 118 -3.35 24.38 -5.34
CA ALA A 118 -3.22 24.93 -4.00
C ALA A 118 -1.78 24.81 -3.49
N GLN A 119 -1.16 23.64 -3.64
CA GLN A 119 0.24 23.40 -3.28
C GLN A 119 1.22 24.26 -4.09
N LYS A 120 0.88 24.62 -5.34
CA LYS A 120 1.66 25.55 -6.19
C LYS A 120 1.45 27.03 -5.85
N GLY A 121 0.47 27.37 -5.03
CA GLY A 121 0.10 28.77 -4.79
C GLY A 121 -0.80 29.39 -5.85
N ASP A 122 -1.31 28.62 -6.81
CA ASP A 122 -2.11 29.12 -7.94
C ASP A 122 -3.60 29.15 -7.57
N ALA A 123 -4.03 30.25 -6.95
CA ALA A 123 -5.39 30.41 -6.44
C ALA A 123 -6.46 30.39 -7.55
N GLU A 124 -6.17 30.91 -8.75
CA GLU A 124 -7.13 30.97 -9.85
C GLU A 124 -7.43 29.58 -10.41
N GLN A 125 -6.38 28.82 -10.71
CA GLN A 125 -6.55 27.46 -11.24
C GLN A 125 -7.08 26.52 -10.17
N CYS A 126 -6.67 26.71 -8.91
CA CYS A 126 -7.22 25.99 -7.77
C CYS A 126 -8.73 26.20 -7.65
N SER A 127 -9.19 27.46 -7.66
CA SER A 127 -10.62 27.80 -7.57
C SER A 127 -11.42 27.21 -8.73
N SER A 128 -10.91 27.32 -9.96
CA SER A 128 -11.57 26.77 -11.15
C SER A 128 -11.75 25.25 -11.07
N ALA A 129 -10.68 24.53 -10.68
CA ALA A 129 -10.72 23.10 -10.50
C ALA A 129 -11.67 22.69 -9.35
N LEU A 130 -11.64 23.40 -8.22
CA LEU A 130 -12.50 23.12 -7.07
C LEU A 130 -13.98 23.33 -7.39
N LYS A 131 -14.34 24.39 -8.13
CA LYS A 131 -15.72 24.62 -8.61
C LYS A 131 -16.21 23.44 -9.45
N SER A 132 -15.36 22.93 -10.32
CA SER A 132 -15.68 21.76 -11.15
C SER A 132 -15.87 20.50 -10.29
N ALA A 133 -15.05 20.32 -9.25
CA ALA A 133 -15.17 19.21 -8.31
C ALA A 133 -16.49 19.27 -7.52
N ILE A 134 -16.76 20.39 -6.85
CA ILE A 134 -17.96 20.60 -6.01
C ILE A 134 -19.24 20.60 -6.84
N GLY A 135 -19.19 21.09 -8.08
CA GLY A 135 -20.30 21.02 -9.02
C GLY A 135 -20.70 19.60 -9.39
N LEU A 136 -19.76 18.64 -9.33
CA LEU A 136 -20.01 17.22 -9.61
C LEU A 136 -20.33 16.43 -8.33
N ASP A 137 -19.68 16.74 -7.22
CA ASP A 137 -19.95 16.14 -5.90
C ASP A 137 -19.81 17.20 -4.81
N LYS A 138 -20.96 17.63 -4.27
CA LYS A 138 -21.03 18.68 -3.24
C LYS A 138 -20.33 18.30 -1.95
N ASN A 139 -20.18 17.01 -1.64
CA ASN A 139 -19.50 16.57 -0.43
C ASN A 139 -18.00 16.92 -0.43
N LEU A 140 -17.42 17.22 -1.60
CA LEU A 140 -16.03 17.63 -1.71
C LEU A 140 -15.78 19.02 -1.09
N ALA A 141 -16.80 19.85 -0.91
CA ALA A 141 -16.70 21.09 -0.15
C ALA A 141 -16.35 20.83 1.33
N PHE A 142 -16.92 19.78 1.93
CA PHE A 142 -16.57 19.37 3.28
C PHE A 142 -15.11 18.90 3.38
N LEU A 143 -14.63 18.10 2.41
CA LEU A 143 -13.23 17.67 2.38
C LEU A 143 -12.27 18.86 2.22
N TRP A 144 -12.59 19.80 1.33
CA TRP A 144 -11.83 21.03 1.14
C TRP A 144 -11.65 21.81 2.44
N ARG A 145 -12.71 21.93 3.25
CA ARG A 145 -12.68 22.61 4.55
C ARG A 145 -11.78 21.92 5.58
N LEU A 146 -11.49 20.63 5.42
CA LEU A 146 -10.61 19.89 6.31
C LEU A 146 -9.17 19.79 5.78
N GLU A 147 -8.93 20.13 4.52
CA GLU A 147 -7.65 19.97 3.86
C GLU A 147 -6.60 20.97 4.40
N PRO A 148 -5.49 20.50 4.99
CA PRO A 148 -4.42 21.39 5.48
C PRO A 148 -3.77 22.19 4.35
N ASP A 149 -3.56 21.58 3.19
CA ASP A 149 -2.94 22.24 2.03
C ASP A 149 -3.81 23.36 1.45
N ALA A 150 -5.10 23.39 1.80
CA ALA A 150 -6.04 24.42 1.39
C ALA A 150 -6.11 25.60 2.37
N GLN A 151 -5.45 25.56 3.54
CA GLN A 151 -5.60 26.60 4.57
C GLN A 151 -5.26 28.01 4.06
N GLU A 152 -4.15 28.17 3.36
CA GLU A 152 -3.75 29.48 2.83
C GLU A 152 -4.68 29.93 1.69
N MET A 153 -5.14 28.99 0.85
CA MET A 153 -6.07 29.27 -0.23
C MET A 153 -7.40 29.81 0.29
N ARG A 154 -7.97 29.17 1.32
CA ARG A 154 -9.28 29.53 1.89
C ARG A 154 -9.38 30.94 2.46
N LYS A 155 -8.24 31.59 2.76
CA LYS A 155 -8.21 33.00 3.18
C LYS A 155 -8.57 33.96 2.05
N ASN A 156 -8.47 33.50 0.80
CA ASN A 156 -8.82 34.30 -0.38
C ASN A 156 -10.34 34.24 -0.64
N GLN A 157 -10.95 35.40 -0.84
CA GLN A 157 -12.38 35.56 -1.14
C GLN A 157 -12.85 34.73 -2.34
N ILE A 158 -11.96 34.39 -3.28
CA ILE A 158 -12.29 33.56 -4.44
C ILE A 158 -12.81 32.16 -4.05
N PHE A 159 -12.58 31.70 -2.82
CA PHE A 159 -13.01 30.41 -2.30
C PHE A 159 -14.27 30.45 -1.43
N ALA A 160 -14.93 31.62 -1.26
CA ALA A 160 -16.13 31.75 -0.44
C ALA A 160 -17.23 30.73 -0.80
N PHE A 161 -17.36 30.37 -2.08
CA PHE A 161 -18.32 29.38 -2.58
C PHE A 161 -18.15 27.96 -1.98
N ALA A 162 -16.99 27.65 -1.40
CA ALA A 162 -16.70 26.34 -0.80
C ALA A 162 -16.81 26.35 0.73
N GLU A 163 -17.11 27.51 1.33
CA GLU A 163 -17.23 27.70 2.78
C GLU A 163 -18.69 27.84 3.25
N GLU A 164 -19.65 27.88 2.32
CA GLU A 164 -21.09 27.94 2.61
C GLU A 164 -21.62 26.52 2.97
N ASP A 165 -22.54 26.45 3.96
CA ASP A 165 -23.16 25.21 4.43
C ASP A 165 -24.34 24.73 3.55
#